data_AF-A0A845YI64-F1
#
_entry.id   AF-A0A845YI64-F1
#
_cell.length_a   1.000
_cell.length_b   1.000
_cell.length_c   1.000
_cell.angle_alpha   90.00
_cell.angle_beta   90.00
_cell.angle_gamma   90.00
#
_symmetry.space_group_name_H-M   'P 1'
#
loop_
_entity.id
_entity.type
_entity.pdbx_description
1 polymer ?
#
loop_
_entity_poly.entity_id
_entity_poly.type
_entity_poly.pdbx_seq_one_letter_code
_entity_poly.pdbx_strand_id
1 'polypeptide(L)'
;MSKEEKLLEQWRKLTPEKQQKVFEFVELLKSESQTPSEYDFVPQTLLAKKLWKIRQRAIATGLELLNEDEVAQELAARRGGYLEP
;
A
#
# COMPACT_ATOMS: atom_id res chain seq x y z
N MET A 1 -21.73 21.51 -19.93
CA MET A 1 -21.73 21.28 -18.48
C MET A 1 -20.55 20.41 -18.10
N SER A 2 -19.78 20.86 -17.12
CA SER A 2 -18.69 20.12 -16.50
C SER A 2 -19.21 18.86 -15.81
N LYS A 3 -18.32 17.89 -15.59
CA LYS A 3 -18.63 16.66 -14.85
C LYS A 3 -19.09 16.98 -13.42
N GLU A 4 -18.48 17.99 -12.79
CA GLU A 4 -18.83 18.46 -11.45
C GLU A 4 -20.24 19.05 -11.39
N GLU A 5 -20.60 19.89 -12.37
CA GLU A 5 -21.92 20.51 -12.45
C GLU A 5 -23.03 19.47 -12.57
N LYS A 6 -22.82 18.44 -13.40
CA LYS A 6 -23.78 17.32 -13.53
C LYS A 6 -23.94 16.54 -12.22
N LEU A 7 -22.85 16.32 -11.49
CA LEU A 7 -22.89 15.59 -10.22
C LEU A 7 -23.69 16.36 -9.15
N LEU A 8 -23.48 17.68 -9.05
CA LEU A 8 -24.24 18.54 -8.15
C LEU A 8 -25.73 18.60 -8.51
N GLU A 9 -26.06 18.63 -9.80
CA GLU A 9 -27.44 18.61 -10.26
C GLU A 9 -28.15 17.30 -9.88
N GLN A 10 -27.49 16.16 -10.08
CA GLN A 10 -28.04 14.86 -9.69
C GLN A 10 -28.17 14.74 -8.17
N TRP A 11 -27.19 15.22 -7.40
CA TRP A 11 -27.22 15.23 -5.94
C TRP A 11 -28.44 15.99 -5.37
N ARG A 12 -28.71 17.19 -5.91
CA ARG A 12 -29.82 18.04 -5.45
C ARG A 12 -31.21 17.44 -5.73
N LYS A 13 -31.32 16.52 -6.70
CA LYS A 13 -32.57 15.82 -7.04
C LYS A 13 -32.85 14.60 -6.14
N LEU A 14 -31.90 14.20 -5.29
CA LEU A 14 -32.05 13.06 -4.39
C LEU A 14 -32.86 13.43 -3.13
N THR A 15 -33.53 12.44 -2.55
CA THR A 15 -34.16 12.58 -1.22
C THR A 15 -33.08 12.61 -0.13
N PRO A 16 -33.38 13.16 1.06
CA PRO A 16 -32.43 13.22 2.17
C PRO A 16 -31.81 11.86 2.54
N GLU A 17 -32.58 10.76 2.51
CA GLU A 17 -32.01 9.44 2.83
C GLU A 17 -31.02 8.96 1.75
N LYS A 18 -31.27 9.29 0.48
CA LYS A 18 -30.36 8.93 -0.62
C LYS A 18 -29.11 9.79 -0.61
N GLN A 19 -29.21 11.06 -0.23
CA GLN A 19 -28.05 11.92 0.00
C GLN A 19 -27.16 11.36 1.11
N GLN A 20 -27.76 10.91 2.23
CA GLN A 20 -27.02 10.28 3.31
C GLN A 20 -26.25 9.03 2.85
N LYS A 21 -26.87 8.16 2.03
CA LYS A 21 -26.18 6.99 1.45
C LYS A 21 -25.00 7.37 0.56
N VAL A 22 -25.10 8.44 -0.22
CA VAL A 22 -23.99 8.90 -1.05
C VAL A 22 -22.88 9.52 -0.18
N PHE A 23 -23.22 10.21 0.91
CA PHE A 23 -22.22 10.64 1.90
C PHE A 23 -21.47 9.45 2.50
N GLU A 24 -22.18 8.43 2.97
CA GLU A 24 -21.58 7.19 3.50
C GLU A 24 -20.70 6.49 2.48
N PHE A 25 -21.14 6.44 1.21
CA PHE A 25 -20.36 5.89 0.12
C PHE A 25 -19.10 6.71 -0.17
N VAL A 26 -19.17 8.04 -0.14
CA VAL A 26 -17.98 8.90 -0.31
C VAL A 26 -17.00 8.71 0.84
N GLU A 27 -17.48 8.58 2.08
CA GLU A 27 -16.61 8.29 3.23
C GLU A 27 -15.98 6.89 3.13
N LEU A 28 -16.75 5.89 2.67
CA LEU A 28 -16.21 4.56 2.36
C LEU A 28 -15.13 4.67 1.27
N LEU A 29 -15.40 5.34 0.16
CA LEU A 29 -14.43 5.54 -0.92
C LEU A 29 -13.20 6.31 -0.44
N LYS A 30 -13.31 7.28 0.48
CA LYS A 30 -12.15 7.95 1.08
C LYS A 30 -11.32 6.96 1.91
N SER A 31 -11.98 6.09 2.68
CA SER A 31 -11.31 5.05 3.46
C SER A 31 -10.69 3.95 2.58
N GLU A 32 -11.25 3.66 1.41
CA GLU A 32 -10.70 2.72 0.42
C GLU A 32 -9.63 3.38 -0.49
N SER A 33 -9.72 4.70 -0.69
CA SER A 33 -8.75 5.51 -1.44
C SER A 33 -7.54 5.92 -0.61
N GLN A 34 -7.52 5.56 0.67
CA GLN A 34 -6.30 4.95 1.19
C GLN A 34 -6.15 3.64 0.41
N THR A 35 -5.63 3.75 -0.83
CA THR A 35 -4.74 2.72 -1.35
C THR A 35 -3.99 2.22 -0.14
N PRO A 36 -4.01 0.90 0.19
CA PRO A 36 -3.03 0.40 1.13
C PRO A 36 -1.75 1.05 0.64
N SER A 37 -1.13 1.91 1.45
CA SER A 37 0.26 2.21 1.18
C SER A 37 0.84 0.83 0.96
N GLU A 38 1.46 0.57 -0.19
CA GLU A 38 1.90 -0.77 -0.54
C GLU A 38 2.85 -1.39 0.51
N TYR A 39 3.12 -0.71 1.64
CA TYR A 39 4.23 -0.99 2.52
C TYR A 39 4.01 -0.80 4.02
N ASP A 40 2.78 -0.75 4.56
CA ASP A 40 2.61 -0.97 6.01
C ASP A 40 2.44 -2.46 6.31
N PHE A 41 3.50 -3.23 6.07
CA PHE A 41 3.59 -4.62 6.50
C PHE A 41 3.44 -4.69 8.03
N VAL A 42 2.29 -5.20 8.49
CA VAL A 42 2.04 -5.43 9.91
C VAL A 42 2.35 -6.90 10.26
N PRO A 43 3.43 -7.17 11.00
CA PRO A 43 3.78 -8.55 11.36
C PRO A 43 2.76 -9.16 12.32
N GLN A 44 2.10 -10.25 11.89
CA GLN A 44 1.07 -10.91 12.70
C GLN A 44 1.64 -11.91 13.73
N THR A 45 2.61 -12.72 13.31
CA THR A 45 3.19 -13.77 14.17
C THR A 45 4.26 -13.23 15.12
N LEU A 46 4.51 -13.92 16.23
CA LEU A 46 5.58 -13.56 17.17
C LEU A 46 6.95 -13.52 16.48
N LEU A 47 7.21 -14.46 15.57
CA LEU A 47 8.44 -14.51 14.79
C LEU A 47 8.53 -13.30 13.84
N ALA A 48 7.47 -13.01 13.08
CA ALA A 48 7.45 -11.87 12.19
C ALA A 48 7.68 -10.56 12.94
N LYS A 49 7.10 -10.39 14.14
CA LYS A 49 7.29 -9.20 14.99
C LYS A 49 8.75 -9.05 15.43
N LYS A 50 9.41 -10.16 15.78
CA LYS A 50 10.84 -10.16 16.15
C LYS A 50 11.72 -9.80 14.96
N LEU A 51 11.50 -10.43 13.81
CA LEU A 51 12.26 -10.17 12.58
C LEU A 51 12.08 -8.74 12.11
N TRP A 52 10.86 -8.21 12.18
CA TRP A 52 10.57 -6.81 11.84
C TRP A 52 11.36 -5.83 12.71
N LYS A 53 11.38 -6.04 14.04
CA LYS A 53 12.18 -5.20 14.96
C LYS A 53 13.67 -5.24 14.64
N ILE A 54 14.20 -6.41 14.26
CA ILE A 54 15.61 -6.57 13.88
C ILE A 54 15.88 -5.78 12.58
N ARG A 55 15.03 -5.93 11.56
CA ARG A 55 15.13 -5.17 10.30
C ARG A 55 15.16 -3.67 10.56
N GLN A 56 14.21 -3.15 11.34
CA GLN A 56 14.12 -1.72 11.63
C GLN A 56 15.39 -1.20 12.34
N ARG A 57 15.94 -1.97 13.28
CA ARG A 57 17.20 -1.61 13.95
C ARG A 57 18.38 -1.59 12.98
N ALA A 58 18.48 -2.56 12.07
CA ALA A 58 19.56 -2.62 11.09
C ALA A 58 19.52 -1.40 10.16
N ILE A 59 18.34 -1.05 9.64
CA ILE A 59 18.12 0.11 8.79
C ILE A 59 18.47 1.40 9.54
N ALA A 60 18.06 1.54 10.81
CA ALA A 60 18.39 2.70 11.63
C ALA A 60 19.90 2.84 11.90
N THR A 61 20.65 1.73 11.85
CA THR A 61 22.12 1.74 11.96
C THR A 61 22.82 2.06 10.63
N GLY A 62 22.05 2.34 9.58
CA GLY A 62 22.56 2.68 8.24
C GLY A 62 22.77 1.49 7.32
N LEU A 63 22.18 0.32 7.62
CA LEU A 63 22.18 -0.81 6.70
C LEU A 63 21.17 -0.56 5.58
N GLU A 64 21.66 -0.44 4.35
CA GLU A 64 20.84 -0.27 3.16
C GLU A 64 20.25 -1.63 2.73
N LEU A 65 19.01 -1.59 2.26
CA LEU A 65 18.35 -2.78 1.74
C LEU A 65 18.74 -2.96 0.28
N LEU A 66 18.90 -4.22 -0.11
CA LEU A 66 19.13 -4.56 -1.51
C LEU A 66 17.94 -4.12 -2.36
N ASN A 67 18.23 -3.57 -3.52
CA ASN A 67 17.25 -3.36 -4.58
C ASN A 67 16.93 -4.69 -5.30
N GLU A 68 15.98 -4.66 -6.24
CA GLU A 68 15.51 -5.87 -6.92
C GLU A 68 16.61 -6.61 -7.69
N ASP A 69 17.50 -5.87 -8.35
CA ASP A 69 18.62 -6.45 -9.12
C ASP A 69 19.65 -7.09 -8.19
N GLU A 70 19.98 -6.42 -7.09
CA GLU A 70 20.88 -6.94 -6.06
C GLU A 70 20.33 -8.19 -5.38
N VAL A 71 19.02 -8.25 -5.13
CA VAL A 71 18.36 -9.45 -4.61
C VAL A 71 18.46 -10.60 -5.63
N ALA A 72 18.23 -10.33 -6.91
CA ALA A 72 18.33 -11.34 -7.96
C ALA A 72 19.76 -11.89 -8.07
N GLN A 73 20.78 -11.02 -8.01
CA GLN A 73 22.19 -11.41 -8.02
C GLN A 73 22.55 -12.26 -6.80
N GLU A 74 22.14 -11.86 -5.60
CA GLU A 74 22.40 -12.60 -4.36
C GLU A 74 21.75 -14.00 -4.40
N LEU A 75 20.51 -14.08 -4.91
CA LEU A 75 19.81 -15.35 -5.10
C LEU A 75 20.53 -16.25 -6.09
N ALA A 76 21.01 -15.70 -7.21
CA ALA A 76 21.80 -16.45 -8.20
C ALA A 76 23.09 -16.98 -7.57
N ALA A 77 23.86 -16.13 -6.88
CA ALA A 77 25.12 -16.54 -6.24
C ALA A 77 24.92 -17.66 -5.20
N ARG A 78 23.87 -17.58 -4.37
CA ARG A 78 23.59 -18.58 -3.33
C ARG A 78 23.01 -19.89 -3.85
N ARG A 79 22.29 -19.85 -4.98
CA ARG A 79 21.66 -21.03 -5.59
C ARG A 79 22.51 -21.66 -6.70
N GLY A 80 23.76 -21.21 -6.87
CA GLY A 80 24.70 -21.75 -7.85
C GLY A 80 24.43 -21.32 -9.29
N GLY A 81 23.80 -20.16 -9.49
CA GLY A 81 23.55 -19.57 -10.81
C GLY A 81 24.85 -19.24 -11.53
N TYR A 82 24.97 -19.71 -12.77
CA TYR A 82 26.08 -19.40 -13.67
C TYR A 82 26.06 -17.90 -14.01
N LEU A 83 27.11 -17.18 -13.65
CA LEU A 83 27.45 -15.91 -14.28
C LEU A 83 28.24 -16.26 -15.53
N GLU A 84 27.70 -16.03 -16.73
CA GLU A 84 28.52 -16.07 -17.94
C GLU A 84 29.64 -15.01 -17.84
N PRO A 85 30.85 -15.32 -18.33
CA PRO A 85 32.03 -14.46 -18.24
C PRO A 85 31.97 -13.22 -19.14
#